data_AF-A0A1Y5HL95-F1
#
_entry.id   AF-A0A1Y5HL95-F1
#
_cell.length_a   1.000
_cell.length_b   1.000
_cell.length_c   1.000
_cell.angle_alpha   90.00
_cell.angle_beta   90.00
_cell.angle_gamma   90.00
#
_symmetry.space_group_name_H-M   'P 1'
#
loop_
_entity.id
_entity.type
_entity.pdbx_description
1 polymer ?
#
loop_
_entity_poly.entity_id
_entity_poly.type
_entity_poly.pdbx_seq_one_letter_code
_entity_poly.pdbx_strand_id
1 'polypeptide(L)'
;MCDLAPFIFAENVRVTYYRSGLGYDGRPFRPVSTIAVELRNLSFDYLIADELIPGLTSLTIPAQPVSIISKDVNNCRDTCP
;
A
#
# COMPACT_ATOMS: atom_id res chain seq x y z
N MET A 1 -7.42 -0.57 9.33
CA MET A 1 -7.82 0.84 9.27
C MET A 1 -8.72 1.16 10.44
N CYS A 2 -9.88 0.54 10.58
CA CYS A 2 -10.83 0.84 11.66
C CYS A 2 -10.25 0.80 13.09
N ASP A 3 -9.29 -0.08 13.38
CA ASP A 3 -8.72 -0.20 14.74
C ASP A 3 -7.53 0.72 15.04
N LEU A 4 -6.77 1.16 14.01
CA LEU A 4 -5.51 1.90 14.18
C LEU A 4 -5.48 3.27 13.46
N ALA A 5 -6.16 3.35 12.31
CA ALA A 5 -6.23 4.53 11.45
C ALA A 5 -7.66 4.66 10.88
N PRO A 6 -8.65 4.99 11.72
CA PRO A 6 -10.08 5.00 11.36
C PRO A 6 -10.46 6.10 10.36
N PHE A 7 -9.58 7.09 10.16
CA PHE A 7 -9.73 8.18 9.21
C PHE A 7 -9.42 7.78 7.76
N ILE A 8 -8.86 6.60 7.55
CA ILE A 8 -8.65 6.08 6.19
C ILE A 8 -9.92 5.29 5.83
N PHE A 9 -10.54 5.63 4.71
CA PHE A 9 -11.71 4.94 4.17
C PHE A 9 -11.34 4.07 2.96
N ALA A 10 -12.23 3.15 2.57
CA ALA A 10 -11.99 2.25 1.44
C ALA A 10 -11.73 3.02 0.13
N GLU A 11 -12.35 4.19 -0.05
CA GLU A 11 -12.13 5.10 -1.18
C GLU A 11 -10.73 5.69 -1.25
N ASN A 12 -10.00 5.75 -0.13
CA ASN A 12 -8.61 6.18 -0.10
C ASN A 12 -7.64 5.08 -0.50
N VAL A 13 -8.09 3.82 -0.59
CA VAL A 13 -7.21 2.68 -0.85
C VAL A 13 -7.30 2.29 -2.32
N ARG A 14 -6.17 2.28 -3.01
CA ARG A 14 -6.07 1.69 -4.36
C ARG A 14 -5.17 0.46 -4.34
N VAL A 15 -5.72 -0.66 -4.80
CA VAL A 15 -4.99 -1.91 -4.97
C VAL A 15 -4.80 -2.15 -6.46
N THR A 16 -3.55 -2.23 -6.90
CA THR A 16 -3.18 -2.50 -8.28
C THR A 16 -2.53 -3.87 -8.37
N TYR A 17 -3.11 -4.74 -9.19
CA TYR A 17 -2.54 -6.04 -9.51
C TYR A 17 -1.84 -5.95 -10.87
N TYR A 18 -0.57 -6.32 -10.91
CA TYR A 18 0.13 -6.49 -12.18
C TYR A 18 1.03 -7.72 -12.12
N ARG A 19 1.33 -8.26 -13.31
CA ARG A 19 2.13 -9.47 -13.44
C ARG A 19 3.32 -9.15 -14.34
N SER A 20 4.51 -9.17 -13.77
CA SER A 20 5.73 -8.96 -14.56
C SER A 20 6.11 -10.26 -15.27
N GLY A 21 6.70 -10.14 -16.47
CA GLY A 21 7.27 -11.29 -17.18
C GLY A 21 8.58 -11.81 -16.57
N LEU A 22 9.07 -11.17 -15.52
CA LEU A 22 10.32 -11.51 -14.83
C LEU A 22 10.04 -12.44 -13.65
N GLY A 23 10.90 -13.43 -13.45
CA GLY A 23 10.86 -14.38 -12.33
C GLY A 23 11.81 -13.99 -11.20
N TYR A 24 11.86 -14.81 -10.15
CA TYR A 24 12.92 -14.72 -9.13
C TYR A 24 14.13 -15.55 -9.55
N ASP A 25 15.31 -15.09 -9.16
CA ASP A 25 16.50 -15.94 -9.22
C ASP A 25 16.32 -17.16 -8.29
N GLY A 26 16.71 -18.34 -8.77
CA GLY A 26 16.52 -19.61 -8.06
C GLY A 26 15.13 -20.27 -8.16
N ARG A 27 14.17 -19.75 -8.96
CA ARG A 27 12.89 -20.43 -9.24
C ARG A 27 12.55 -20.43 -10.74
N PRO A 28 12.57 -21.59 -11.43
CA PRO A 28 12.36 -21.62 -12.87
C PRO A 28 10.94 -21.17 -13.27
N PHE A 29 10.87 -20.19 -14.19
CA PHE A 29 9.75 -19.87 -15.08
C PHE A 29 8.36 -19.66 -14.48
N ARG A 30 8.19 -18.72 -13.54
CA ARG A 30 6.84 -18.21 -13.25
C ARG A 30 6.81 -16.68 -13.21
N PRO A 31 5.91 -16.04 -13.97
CA PRO A 31 5.75 -14.59 -13.91
C PRO A 31 5.34 -14.16 -12.49
N VAL A 32 6.05 -13.18 -11.94
CA VAL A 32 5.81 -12.67 -10.58
C VAL A 32 4.55 -11.82 -10.58
N SER A 33 3.60 -12.18 -9.71
CA SER A 33 2.44 -11.32 -9.43
C SER A 33 2.85 -10.31 -8.37
N THR A 34 2.62 -9.04 -8.65
CA THR A 34 2.87 -7.94 -7.74
C THR A 34 1.54 -7.23 -7.45
N ILE A 35 1.30 -7.02 -6.17
CA ILE A 35 0.16 -6.29 -5.62
C ILE A 35 0.74 -5.00 -5.07
N ALA A 36 0.41 -3.87 -5.67
CA ALA A 36 0.77 -2.56 -5.14
C ALA A 36 -0.44 -1.97 -4.41
N VAL A 37 -0.26 -1.65 -3.12
CA VAL A 37 -1.27 -0.97 -2.31
C VAL A 37 -0.80 0.45 -2.09
N GLU A 38 -1.63 1.42 -2.43
CA GLU A 38 -1.36 2.84 -2.22
C GLU A 38 -2.54 3.53 -1.53
N LEU A 39 -2.21 4.50 -0.69
CA LEU A 39 -3.19 5.39 -0.06
C LEU A 39 -3.23 6.71 -0.81
N ARG A 40 -4.43 7.23 -1.05
CA ARG A 40 -4.68 8.43 -1.85
C ARG A 40 -5.62 9.38 -1.14
N ASN A 41 -5.45 10.67 -1.44
CA ASN A 41 -6.31 11.75 -0.95
C ASN A 41 -6.41 11.76 0.59
N LEU A 42 -5.27 11.60 1.25
CA LEU A 42 -5.16 11.75 2.70
C LEU A 42 -4.39 13.03 3.00
N SER A 43 -4.96 13.88 3.86
CA SER A 43 -4.27 14.99 4.50
C SER A 43 -3.70 14.55 5.84
N PHE A 44 -2.53 15.06 6.21
CA PHE A 44 -1.97 14.85 7.53
C PHE A 44 -2.32 16.06 8.42
N ASP A 45 -2.83 15.79 9.61
CA ASP A 45 -3.01 16.80 10.65
C ASP A 45 -1.69 16.91 11.43
N TYR A 46 -1.01 18.06 11.32
CA TYR A 46 0.26 18.32 12.00
C TYR A 46 0.07 18.86 13.42
N LEU A 47 -1.12 18.69 14.02
CA LEU A 47 -1.46 19.10 15.37
C LEU A 47 -1.19 20.60 15.58
N ILE A 48 -0.26 20.96 16.48
CA ILE A 48 0.05 22.36 16.80
C ILE A 48 0.69 23.08 15.60
N ALA A 49 1.42 22.35 14.74
CA ALA A 49 2.09 22.96 13.59
C ALA A 49 1.09 23.49 12.55
N ASP A 50 -0.11 22.93 12.49
CA ASP A 50 -1.19 23.37 11.60
C ASP A 50 -1.72 24.77 11.95
N GLU A 51 -1.70 25.13 13.24
CA GLU A 51 -2.10 26.46 13.71
C GLU A 51 -0.99 27.51 13.53
N LEU A 52 0.27 27.06 13.53
CA LEU A 52 1.45 27.93 13.44
C LEU A 52 1.85 28.26 11.99
N ILE A 53 1.57 27.38 11.04
CA ILE A 53 2.00 27.54 9.64
C ILE A 53 0.78 27.46 8.71
N PRO A 54 0.31 28.62 8.19
CA PRO A 54 -0.82 28.65 7.27
C PRO A 54 -0.57 27.78 6.03
N GLY A 55 -1.42 26.78 5.81
CA GLY A 55 -1.39 25.90 4.64
C GLY A 55 -0.94 24.45 4.89
N LEU A 56 -0.34 24.14 6.05
CA LEU A 56 0.03 22.77 6.42
C LEU A 56 -1.17 21.82 6.52
N THR A 57 -2.30 22.32 7.02
CA THR A 57 -3.58 21.58 7.12
C THR A 57 -4.09 21.04 5.77
N SER A 58 -3.67 21.66 4.67
CA SER A 58 -4.09 21.27 3.31
C SER A 58 -3.06 20.41 2.58
N LEU A 59 -1.94 20.07 3.22
CA LEU A 59 -0.88 19.31 2.58
C LEU A 59 -1.34 17.87 2.38
N THR A 60 -1.61 17.52 1.13
CA THR A 60 -1.97 16.15 0.75
C THR A 60 -0.71 15.29 0.75
N ILE A 61 -0.75 14.18 1.49
CA ILE A 61 0.36 13.21 1.49
C ILE A 61 0.42 12.56 0.10
N PRO A 62 1.59 12.58 -0.57
CA PRO A 62 1.73 11.90 -1.85
C PRO A 62 1.55 10.41 -1.67
N ALA A 63 0.90 9.76 -2.64
CA ALA A 63 0.68 8.32 -2.60
C ALA A 63 2.03 7.58 -2.56
N GLN A 64 2.24 6.81 -1.48
CA GLN A 64 3.42 5.96 -1.30
C GLN A 64 3.01 4.50 -1.50
N PRO A 65 3.19 3.93 -2.71
CA PRO A 65 2.82 2.55 -2.97
C PRO A 65 3.76 1.58 -2.26
N VAL A 66 3.17 0.61 -1.55
CA VAL A 66 3.88 -0.53 -0.98
C VAL A 66 3.58 -1.76 -1.83
N SER A 67 4.61 -2.49 -2.20
CA SER A 67 4.50 -3.69 -3.04
C SER A 67 4.56 -4.97 -2.21
N ILE A 68 3.63 -5.87 -2.51
CA ILE A 68 3.59 -7.25 -2.02
C ILE A 68 3.78 -8.12 -3.25
N ILE A 69 4.71 -9.06 -3.19
CA ILE A 69 5.04 -9.90 -4.32
C ILE A 69 4.59 -11.34 -4.09
N SER A 70 4.48 -12.13 -5.15
CA SER A 70 3.94 -13.50 -5.09
C SER A 70 4.65 -14.46 -4.11
N LYS A 71 5.85 -14.11 -3.64
CA LYS A 71 6.58 -14.85 -2.60
C LYS A 71 6.08 -14.54 -1.17
N ASP A 72 5.52 -13.36 -0.96
CA ASP A 72 5.05 -12.89 0.36
C ASP A 72 3.64 -13.39 0.67
N VAL A 73 2.89 -13.77 -0.37
CA VAL A 73 1.52 -14.26 -0.26
C VAL A 73 1.47 -15.77 -0.25
N ASN A 74 0.60 -16.29 0.62
CA ASN A 74 0.28 -17.69 0.72
C ASN A 74 -1.24 -17.85 0.63
N ASN A 75 -1.73 -18.70 -0.28
CA ASN A 75 -3.15 -19.04 -0.42
C ASN A 75 -3.49 -20.44 0.11
N CYS A 76 -2.53 -21.16 0.68
CA CYS A 76 -2.74 -22.41 1.39
C CYS A 76 -3.48 -22.11 2.70
N ARG A 77 -4.55 -22.85 2.94
CA ARG A 77 -5.31 -22.80 4.20
C ARG A 77 -4.51 -23.41 5.36
N ASP A 78 -3.61 -24.34 5.04
CA ASP A 78 -2.69 -25.04 5.94
C ASP A 78 -1.24 -24.91 5.41
N THR A 79 -0.37 -25.92 5.61
CA THR A 79 1.00 -25.91 5.09
C THR A 79 1.05 -26.01 3.56
N CYS A 80 1.76 -25.09 2.91
CA CYS A 80 2.11 -25.27 1.50
C CYS A 80 3.20 -26.33 1.35
N PRO A 81 3.12 -27.17 0.31
CA PRO A 81 4.19 -28.10 -0.06
C PRO A 81 5.46 -27.39 -0.52
#